data_AF-A0A534JWT3-F1
#
_entry.id   AF-A0A534JWT3-F1
#
_cell.length_a   1.000
_cell.length_b   1.000
_cell.length_c   1.000
_cell.angle_alpha   90.00
_cell.angle_beta   90.00
_cell.angle_gamma   90.00
#
_symmetry.space_group_name_H-M   'P 1'
#
loop_
_entity.id
_entity.type
_entity.pdbx_description
1 polymer ?
#
loop_
_entity_poly.entity_id
_entity_poly.type
_entity_poly.pdbx_seq_one_letter_code
_entity_poly.pdbx_strand_id
1 'polypeptide(L)'
;MDEGPIPGARVRATTKHGALTVDEIAAMQPGMARLMDELSRRYWTLFYAAKARNWALANYMAKEAQKILKTASVARPKYSDDIAAFVRDTFGSITAAIESKDWSAFEKAYRKGISESDRLHDKYNKSFLRFRLPDHPPEWFDLAPR
;
A
#
# COMPACT_ATOMS: atom_id res chain seq x y z
N MET A 1 -27.63 -12.00 -24.81
CA MET A 1 -26.47 -12.92 -24.86
C MET A 1 -25.38 -12.25 -24.08
N ASP A 2 -24.98 -12.84 -22.96
CA ASP A 2 -23.88 -12.33 -22.16
C ASP A 2 -22.59 -12.79 -22.86
N GLU A 3 -22.00 -11.92 -23.67
CA GLU A 3 -20.71 -12.20 -24.29
C GLU A 3 -19.67 -12.21 -23.19
N GLY A 4 -19.09 -13.39 -22.93
CA GLY A 4 -18.05 -13.55 -21.93
C GLY A 4 -16.86 -12.59 -22.15
N PRO A 5 -15.97 -12.45 -21.15
CA PRO A 5 -14.89 -11.47 -21.20
C PRO A 5 -14.02 -11.64 -22.46
N ILE A 6 -13.84 -10.54 -23.20
CA ILE A 6 -12.99 -10.49 -24.39
C ILE A 6 -11.53 -10.67 -23.93
N PRO A 7 -10.77 -11.65 -24.46
CA PRO A 7 -9.36 -11.83 -24.11
C PRO A 7 -8.56 -10.55 -24.38
N GLY A 8 -7.72 -10.13 -23.41
CA GLY A 8 -6.95 -8.89 -23.52
C GLY A 8 -6.00 -8.87 -24.73
N ALA A 9 -5.44 -10.02 -25.12
CA ALA A 9 -4.66 -10.19 -26.36
C ALA A 9 -5.41 -9.82 -27.66
N ARG A 10 -6.74 -9.74 -27.63
CA ARG A 10 -7.58 -9.38 -28.79
C ARG A 10 -8.00 -7.91 -28.81
N VAL A 11 -7.88 -7.20 -27.69
CA VAL A 11 -8.22 -5.77 -27.59
C VAL A 11 -6.96 -4.95 -27.81
N ARG A 12 -6.96 -4.08 -28.83
CA ARG A 12 -5.80 -3.25 -29.19
C ARG A 12 -6.15 -1.77 -29.15
N ALA A 13 -5.20 -0.96 -28.69
CA ALA A 13 -5.25 0.49 -28.78
C ALA A 13 -3.96 1.02 -29.43
N THR A 14 -4.09 2.11 -30.19
CA THR A 14 -2.95 2.74 -30.87
C THR A 14 -2.46 3.93 -30.06
N THR A 15 -1.14 4.02 -29.88
CA THR A 15 -0.44 5.19 -29.35
C THR A 15 0.41 5.82 -30.46
N LYS A 16 1.02 6.99 -30.21
CA LYS A 16 2.01 7.58 -31.12
C LYS A 16 3.27 6.71 -31.33
N HIS A 17 3.47 5.68 -30.51
CA HIS A 17 4.61 4.77 -30.57
C HIS A 17 4.27 3.40 -31.17
N GLY A 18 3.02 3.15 -31.56
CA GLY A 18 2.55 1.88 -32.09
C GLY A 18 1.31 1.34 -31.37
N ALA A 19 0.84 0.18 -31.81
CA ALA A 19 -0.32 -0.51 -31.23
C ALA A 19 0.10 -1.44 -30.09
N LEU A 20 -0.66 -1.44 -29.00
CA LEU A 20 -0.51 -2.36 -27.87
C LEU A 20 -1.83 -3.07 -27.58
N THR A 21 -1.75 -4.33 -27.17
CA THR A 21 -2.86 -5.09 -26.61
C THR A 21 -3.10 -4.73 -25.15
N VAL A 22 -4.29 -5.06 -24.62
CA VAL A 22 -4.57 -4.90 -23.19
C VAL A 22 -3.64 -5.77 -22.33
N ASP A 23 -3.29 -6.97 -22.80
CA ASP A 23 -2.37 -7.86 -22.07
C ASP A 23 -0.95 -7.27 -21.99
N GLU A 24 -0.46 -6.65 -23.08
CA GLU A 24 0.83 -5.95 -23.07
C GLU A 24 0.82 -4.76 -22.10
N ILE A 25 -0.26 -3.97 -22.10
CA ILE A 25 -0.43 -2.85 -21.16
C ILE A 25 -0.49 -3.36 -19.71
N ALA A 26 -1.19 -4.46 -19.46
CA ALA A 26 -1.29 -5.08 -18.14
C ALA A 26 0.07 -5.63 -17.67
N ALA A 27 0.85 -6.23 -18.57
CA ALA A 27 2.19 -6.74 -18.28
C ALA A 27 3.19 -5.63 -17.92
N MET A 28 2.98 -4.40 -18.41
CA MET A 28 3.78 -3.22 -18.04
C MET A 28 3.46 -2.66 -16.65
N GLN A 29 2.34 -3.05 -16.04
CA GLN A 29 1.98 -2.54 -14.71
C GLN A 29 2.98 -3.03 -13.64
N PRO A 30 3.25 -2.22 -12.60
CA PRO A 30 4.06 -2.62 -11.48
C PRO A 30 3.67 -3.98 -10.91
N GLY A 31 4.64 -4.88 -10.79
CA GLY A 31 4.47 -6.11 -10.03
C GLY A 31 4.31 -5.84 -8.53
N MET A 32 3.86 -6.86 -7.80
CA MET A 32 3.64 -6.79 -6.35
C MET A 32 4.88 -6.31 -5.57
N ALA A 33 6.08 -6.69 -5.99
CA ALA A 33 7.32 -6.27 -5.34
C ALA A 33 7.50 -4.73 -5.35
N ARG A 34 7.26 -4.08 -6.49
CA ARG A 34 7.32 -2.62 -6.61
C ARG A 34 6.25 -1.94 -5.77
N LEU A 35 5.02 -2.47 -5.78
CA LEU A 35 3.93 -1.95 -4.94
C LEU A 35 4.26 -2.05 -3.44
N MET A 36 4.82 -3.18 -2.99
CA MET A 36 5.21 -3.36 -1.58
C MET A 36 6.38 -2.46 -1.18
N ASP A 37 7.32 -2.20 -2.10
CA ASP A 37 8.42 -1.26 -1.90
C ASP A 37 7.92 0.21 -1.82
N GLU A 38 6.96 0.59 -2.65
CA GLU A 38 6.29 1.89 -2.53
C GLU A 38 5.49 1.99 -1.22
N LEU A 39 4.77 0.93 -0.84
CA LEU A 39 4.04 0.86 0.42
C LEU A 39 4.97 1.01 1.63
N SER A 40 6.12 0.34 1.64
CA SER A 40 7.09 0.39 2.75
C SER A 40 7.59 1.82 2.98
N ARG A 41 7.87 2.56 1.91
CA ARG A 41 8.24 3.99 2.00
C ARG A 41 7.12 4.85 2.58
N ARG A 42 5.87 4.66 2.12
CA ARG A 42 4.71 5.39 2.70
C ARG A 42 4.53 5.06 4.17
N TYR A 43 4.69 3.79 4.55
CA TYR A 43 4.54 3.32 5.91
C TYR A 43 5.67 3.82 6.83
N TRP A 44 6.90 3.95 6.32
CA TRP A 44 8.01 4.58 7.03
C TRP A 44 7.75 6.07 7.29
N THR A 45 7.43 6.84 6.25
CA THR A 45 7.14 8.28 6.40
C THR A 45 5.95 8.53 7.32
N LEU A 46 4.91 7.69 7.22
CA LEU A 46 3.72 7.75 8.07
C LEU A 46 4.07 7.75 9.57
N PHE A 47 4.95 6.85 10.01
CA PHE A 47 5.36 6.76 11.41
C PHE A 47 5.98 8.07 11.90
N TYR A 48 6.96 8.56 11.14
CA TYR A 48 7.71 9.75 11.54
C TYR A 48 6.89 11.03 11.43
N ALA A 49 5.97 11.13 10.47
CA ALA A 49 5.02 12.23 10.39
C ALA A 49 4.11 12.28 11.64
N ALA A 50 3.56 11.15 12.06
CA ALA A 50 2.77 11.07 13.28
C ALA A 50 3.61 11.37 14.54
N LYS A 51 4.87 10.90 14.58
CA LYS A 51 5.82 11.16 15.68
C LYS A 51 6.11 12.66 15.83
N ALA A 52 6.29 13.34 14.71
CA ALA A 52 6.46 14.80 14.64
C ALA A 52 5.14 15.59 14.85
N ARG A 53 4.02 14.90 15.12
CA ARG A 53 2.67 15.47 15.23
C ARG A 53 2.19 16.19 13.96
N ASN A 54 2.80 15.86 12.82
CA ASN A 54 2.32 16.27 11.50
C ASN A 54 1.23 15.31 11.03
N TRP A 55 0.05 15.44 11.65
CA TRP A 55 -1.11 14.59 11.41
C TRP A 55 -1.65 14.69 9.98
N ALA A 56 -1.49 15.85 9.33
CA ALA A 56 -1.88 16.03 7.94
C ALA A 56 -1.04 15.16 7.01
N LEU A 57 0.30 15.19 7.17
CA LEU A 57 1.21 14.32 6.41
C LEU A 57 0.99 12.84 6.76
N ALA A 58 0.77 12.52 8.03
CA ALA A 58 0.45 11.15 8.46
C ALA A 58 -0.81 10.65 7.74
N ASN A 59 -1.90 11.41 7.77
CA ASN A 59 -3.15 11.05 7.08
C ASN A 59 -2.93 10.88 5.56
N TYR A 60 -2.18 11.80 4.94
CA TYR A 60 -1.84 11.70 3.52
C TYR A 60 -1.10 10.39 3.20
N MET A 61 -0.05 10.06 3.96
CA MET A 61 0.72 8.82 3.77
C MET A 61 -0.11 7.57 4.01
N ALA A 62 -1.00 7.57 5.01
CA ALA A 62 -1.93 6.47 5.25
C ALA A 62 -2.92 6.26 4.09
N LYS A 63 -3.42 7.34 3.48
CA LYS A 63 -4.30 7.26 2.29
C LYS A 63 -3.56 6.74 1.07
N GLU A 64 -2.35 7.22 0.80
CA GLU A 64 -1.54 6.74 -0.33
C GLU A 64 -1.16 5.26 -0.16
N ALA A 65 -0.83 4.83 1.05
CA ALA A 65 -0.60 3.42 1.36
C ALA A 65 -1.82 2.53 1.06
N GLN A 66 -3.03 2.97 1.45
CA GLN A 66 -4.27 2.24 1.13
C GLN A 66 -4.58 2.20 -0.37
N LYS A 67 -4.26 3.25 -1.13
CA LYS A 67 -4.39 3.24 -2.61
C LYS A 67 -3.48 2.21 -3.26
N ILE A 68 -2.23 2.08 -2.79
CA ILE A 68 -1.29 1.05 -3.27
C ILE A 68 -1.86 -0.35 -3.00
N LEU A 69 -2.39 -0.58 -1.80
CA LEU A 69 -3.04 -1.86 -1.45
C LEU A 69 -4.29 -2.14 -2.30
N LYS A 70 -5.10 -1.12 -2.61
CA LYS A 70 -6.22 -1.25 -3.53
C LYS A 70 -5.75 -1.67 -4.93
N THR A 71 -4.72 -1.03 -5.47
CA THR A 71 -4.12 -1.42 -6.75
C THR A 71 -3.61 -2.86 -6.73
N ALA A 72 -2.93 -3.27 -5.64
CA ALA A 72 -2.46 -4.64 -5.47
C ALA A 72 -3.61 -5.66 -5.43
N SER A 73 -4.70 -5.34 -4.73
CA SER A 73 -5.91 -6.18 -4.64
C SER A 73 -6.55 -6.40 -6.01
N VAL A 74 -6.71 -5.35 -6.81
CA VAL A 74 -7.26 -5.44 -8.18
C VAL A 74 -6.33 -6.22 -9.11
N ALA A 75 -5.03 -5.90 -9.08
CA ALA A 75 -4.07 -6.52 -10.00
C ALA A 75 -3.75 -7.97 -9.63
N ARG A 76 -3.95 -8.39 -8.38
CA ARG A 76 -3.64 -9.73 -7.87
C ARG A 76 -4.75 -10.22 -6.94
N PRO A 77 -5.88 -10.70 -7.51
CA PRO A 77 -7.05 -11.14 -6.74
C PRO A 77 -6.76 -12.23 -5.70
N LYS A 78 -5.68 -13.02 -5.88
CA LYS A 78 -5.18 -13.98 -4.87
C LYS A 78 -5.01 -13.36 -3.46
N TYR A 79 -4.73 -12.06 -3.38
CA TYR A 79 -4.48 -11.35 -2.12
C TYR A 79 -5.66 -10.48 -1.67
N SER A 80 -6.77 -10.43 -2.43
CA SER A 80 -7.81 -9.39 -2.26
C SER A 80 -8.42 -9.39 -0.87
N ASP A 81 -8.76 -10.57 -0.35
CA ASP A 81 -9.52 -10.71 0.89
C ASP A 81 -8.66 -10.38 2.11
N ASP A 82 -7.42 -10.85 2.12
CA ASP A 82 -6.45 -10.51 3.17
C ASP A 82 -6.06 -9.04 3.12
N ILE A 83 -5.91 -8.45 1.92
CA ILE A 83 -5.69 -7.00 1.79
C ILE A 83 -6.90 -6.22 2.29
N ALA A 84 -8.13 -6.64 1.95
CA ALA A 84 -9.35 -5.98 2.40
C ALA A 84 -9.47 -6.01 3.93
N ALA A 85 -9.16 -7.16 4.55
CA ALA A 85 -9.11 -7.29 6.00
C ALA A 85 -8.00 -6.41 6.61
N PHE A 86 -6.80 -6.40 6.03
CA PHE A 86 -5.70 -5.56 6.49
C PHE A 86 -6.06 -4.07 6.43
N VAL A 87 -6.69 -3.61 5.34
CA VAL A 87 -7.14 -2.22 5.20
C VAL A 87 -8.20 -1.88 6.23
N ARG A 88 -9.23 -2.71 6.37
CA ARG A 88 -10.33 -2.48 7.32
C ARG A 88 -9.85 -2.46 8.76
N ASP A 89 -9.09 -3.47 9.17
CA ASP A 89 -8.81 -3.70 10.58
C ASP A 89 -7.51 -3.01 11.03
N THR A 90 -6.43 -3.15 10.24
CA THR A 90 -5.12 -2.59 10.57
C THR A 90 -5.04 -1.11 10.21
N PHE A 91 -5.28 -0.75 8.94
CA PHE A 91 -5.29 0.65 8.56
C PHE A 91 -6.44 1.41 9.22
N GLY A 92 -7.61 0.80 9.43
CA GLY A 92 -8.71 1.42 10.19
C GLY A 92 -8.30 1.86 11.60
N SER A 93 -7.55 1.02 12.32
CA SER A 93 -7.02 1.39 13.65
C SER A 93 -6.00 2.53 13.58
N ILE A 94 -5.13 2.51 12.57
CA ILE A 94 -4.13 3.55 12.34
C ILE A 94 -4.80 4.88 11.98
N THR A 95 -5.77 4.89 11.07
CA THR A 95 -6.48 6.09 10.65
C THR A 95 -7.29 6.69 11.78
N ALA A 96 -7.96 5.86 12.60
CA ALA A 96 -8.68 6.34 13.78
C ALA A 96 -7.75 7.07 14.77
N ALA A 97 -6.54 6.54 15.00
CA ALA A 97 -5.55 7.18 15.86
C ALA A 97 -4.96 8.48 15.26
N ILE A 98 -4.81 8.55 13.94
CA ILE A 98 -4.42 9.78 13.23
C ILE A 98 -5.51 10.85 13.37
N GLU A 99 -6.79 10.46 13.19
CA GLU A 99 -7.94 11.36 13.30
C GLU A 99 -8.10 11.92 14.72
N SER A 100 -7.91 11.08 15.75
CA SER A 100 -7.91 11.52 17.15
C SER A 100 -6.61 12.21 17.59
N LYS A 101 -5.59 12.27 16.72
CA LYS A 101 -4.26 12.82 17.02
C LYS A 101 -3.59 12.16 18.25
N ASP A 102 -3.90 10.90 18.49
CA ASP A 102 -3.39 10.13 19.62
C ASP A 102 -2.14 9.36 19.22
N TRP A 103 -0.99 9.85 19.66
CA TRP A 103 0.30 9.20 19.42
C TRP A 103 0.42 7.82 20.06
N SER A 104 -0.10 7.63 21.27
CA SER A 104 0.02 6.35 21.97
C SER A 104 -0.80 5.28 21.25
N ALA A 105 -2.04 5.62 20.89
CA ALA A 105 -2.89 4.75 20.08
C ALA A 105 -2.27 4.49 18.70
N PHE A 106 -1.71 5.53 18.06
CA PHE A 106 -1.08 5.42 16.75
C PHE A 106 0.13 4.47 16.80
N GLU A 107 1.07 4.67 17.73
CA GLU A 107 2.27 3.86 17.83
C GLU A 107 1.92 2.38 18.06
N LYS A 108 0.94 2.12 18.93
CA LYS A 108 0.43 0.76 19.18
C LYS A 108 -0.18 0.15 17.91
N ALA A 109 -1.05 0.89 17.22
CA ALA A 109 -1.69 0.42 15.99
C ALA A 109 -0.67 0.18 14.86
N TYR A 110 0.31 1.06 14.72
CA TYR A 110 1.39 0.95 13.74
C TYR A 110 2.24 -0.31 13.97
N ARG A 111 2.70 -0.55 15.20
CA ARG A 111 3.50 -1.74 15.54
C ARG A 111 2.72 -3.04 15.33
N LYS A 112 1.41 -3.03 15.65
CA LYS A 112 0.52 -4.15 15.33
C LYS A 112 0.42 -4.36 13.81
N GLY A 113 0.37 -3.28 13.03
CA GLY A 113 0.35 -3.36 11.57
C GLY A 113 1.60 -3.96 10.95
N ILE A 114 2.79 -3.71 11.51
CA ILE A 114 4.02 -4.43 11.13
C ILE A 114 3.85 -5.93 11.37
N SER A 115 3.39 -6.30 12.56
CA SER A 115 3.19 -7.71 12.94
C SER A 115 2.19 -8.42 12.01
N GLU A 116 1.11 -7.73 11.61
CA GLU A 116 0.15 -8.28 10.66
C GLU A 116 0.70 -8.36 9.23
N SER A 117 1.50 -7.40 8.80
CA SER A 117 2.21 -7.49 7.52
C SER A 117 3.13 -8.72 7.50
N ASP A 118 3.86 -8.96 8.59
CA ASP A 118 4.75 -10.10 8.71
C ASP A 118 3.98 -11.44 8.72
N ARG A 119 2.83 -11.51 9.40
CA ARG A 119 1.94 -12.69 9.36
C ARG A 119 1.44 -12.97 7.94
N LEU A 120 1.08 -11.94 7.18
CA LEU A 120 0.66 -12.11 5.78
C LEU A 120 1.83 -12.55 4.89
N HIS A 121 3.03 -12.03 5.10
CA HIS A 121 4.22 -12.52 4.41
C HIS A 121 4.48 -14.01 4.70
N ASP A 122 4.27 -14.47 5.92
CA ASP A 122 4.36 -15.90 6.25
C ASP A 122 3.30 -16.73 5.53
N LYS A 123 2.03 -16.30 5.60
CA LYS A 123 0.90 -16.96 4.94
C LYS A 123 1.17 -17.23 3.45
N TYR A 124 1.88 -16.32 2.79
CA TYR A 124 2.18 -16.40 1.36
C TYR A 124 3.58 -16.91 1.02
N ASN A 125 4.25 -17.60 1.95
CA ASN A 125 5.59 -18.19 1.77
C ASN A 125 6.65 -17.14 1.41
N LYS A 126 6.59 -15.98 2.07
CA LYS A 126 7.52 -14.85 1.91
C LYS A 126 8.09 -14.41 3.26
N SER A 127 8.32 -15.35 4.18
CA SER A 127 8.83 -15.10 5.53
C SER A 127 10.18 -14.35 5.58
N PHE A 128 10.93 -14.36 4.47
CA PHE A 128 12.15 -13.56 4.31
C PHE A 128 11.89 -12.06 4.12
N LEU A 129 10.63 -11.64 3.90
CA LEU A 129 10.23 -10.24 3.86
C LEU A 129 9.73 -9.80 5.24
N ARG A 130 10.57 -9.03 5.94
CA ARG A 130 10.25 -8.42 7.23
C ARG A 130 10.44 -6.92 7.17
N PHE A 131 9.38 -6.17 7.46
CA PHE A 131 9.52 -4.72 7.52
C PHE A 131 10.21 -4.34 8.82
N ARG A 132 11.33 -3.62 8.71
CA ARG A 132 12.00 -2.99 9.85
C ARG A 132 11.83 -1.49 9.71
N LEU A 133 11.18 -0.87 10.68
CA LEU A 133 11.12 0.58 10.78
C LEU A 133 12.56 1.10 10.96
N PRO A 134 13.10 1.91 10.03
CA PRO A 134 14.39 2.57 10.23
C PRO A 134 14.36 3.43 11.49
N ASP A 135 15.50 3.63 12.14
CA ASP A 135 15.63 4.39 13.39
C ASP A 135 15.68 5.92 13.19
N HIS A 136 15.73 6.37 11.93
CA HIS A 136 15.70 7.78 11.51
C HIS A 136 14.54 8.07 10.54
N PRO A 137 14.07 9.33 10.46
CA PRO A 137 13.08 9.73 9.46
C PRO A 137 13.64 9.71 8.03
N PRO A 138 12.78 9.64 7.01
CA PRO A 138 13.21 9.82 5.62
C PRO A 138 13.73 11.24 5.40
N GLU A 139 14.86 11.36 4.71
CA GLU A 139 15.59 12.63 4.54
C GLU A 139 14.93 13.58 3.52
N TRP A 140 14.06 13.07 2.66
CA TRP A 140 13.44 13.84 1.57
C TRP A 140 12.09 14.48 1.94
N PHE A 141 11.67 14.41 3.21
CA PHE A 141 10.48 15.09 3.70
C PHE A 141 10.82 16.04 4.85
N ASP A 142 10.35 17.28 4.75
CA ASP A 142 10.17 18.12 5.93
C ASP A 142 8.96 17.60 6.72
N LEU A 143 9.22 17.09 7.91
CA LEU A 143 8.20 16.50 8.78
C LEU A 143 7.57 17.51 9.74
N ALA A 144 8.04 18.75 9.77
CA ALA A 144 7.49 19.75 10.67
C ALA A 144 5.98 19.96 10.40
N PRO A 145 5.13 20.02 11.44
CA PRO A 145 3.74 20.40 11.26
C PRO A 145 3.67 21.83 10.67
N ARG A 146 2.70 22.05 9.79
CA ARG A 146 2.41 23.35 9.16
C ARG A 146 1.16 23.96 9.76
#